data_AF-A0A7C2QS29-F1
#
_entry.id   AF-A0A7C2QS29-F1
#
_cell.length_a   1.000
_cell.length_b   1.000
_cell.length_c   1.000
_cell.angle_alpha   90.00
_cell.angle_beta   90.00
_cell.angle_gamma   90.00
#
_symmetry.space_group_name_H-M   'P 1'
#
loop_
_entity.id
_entity.type
_entity.pdbx_description
1 polymer ?
#
loop_
_entity_poly.entity_id
_entity_poly.type
_entity_poly.pdbx_seq_one_letter_code
_entity_poly.pdbx_strand_id
1 'polypeptide(L)'
;MTDTSRRQRRAARAEGQLDTAAFLKVADRFIDLANRQNQRVRATDLHLAFLFASARYSAHVANVVLEVSDHEAFVKDMTVRYQEMLRQHLADPSLSGPARA
;
A
#
# COMPACT_ATOMS: atom_id res chain seq x y z
N MET A 1 12.51 21.76 24.36
CA MET A 1 11.45 21.44 23.39
C MET A 1 11.56 19.97 22.97
N THR A 2 11.20 19.00 23.82
CA THR A 2 11.49 17.56 23.52
C THR A 2 10.55 16.50 24.14
N ASP A 3 9.70 16.80 25.12
CA ASP A 3 8.82 15.76 25.73
C ASP A 3 7.44 15.66 25.03
N THR A 4 6.84 16.81 24.68
CA THR A 4 5.51 16.87 24.03
C THR A 4 5.47 16.13 22.69
N SER A 5 6.51 16.26 21.87
CA SER A 5 6.63 15.59 20.57
C SER A 5 6.79 14.06 20.69
N ARG A 6 7.39 13.56 21.78
CA ARG A 6 7.55 12.11 21.99
C ARG A 6 6.26 11.47 22.50
N ARG A 7 5.53 12.15 23.39
CA ARG A 7 4.22 11.70 23.87
C ARG A 7 3.16 11.73 22.77
N GLN A 8 3.12 12.79 21.95
CA GLN A 8 2.21 12.87 20.80
C GLN A 8 2.47 11.77 19.77
N ARG A 9 3.74 11.47 19.45
CA ARG A 9 4.08 10.32 18.57
C ARG A 9 3.68 8.97 19.16
N ARG A 10 3.75 8.80 20.48
CA ARG A 10 3.32 7.57 21.16
C ARG A 10 1.79 7.44 21.18
N ALA A 11 1.07 8.54 21.39
CA ALA A 11 -0.39 8.57 21.33
C ALA A 11 -0.90 8.28 19.91
N ALA A 12 -0.35 8.94 18.88
CA ALA A 12 -0.69 8.67 17.48
C ALA A 12 -0.43 7.21 17.09
N ARG A 13 0.67 6.61 17.59
CA ARG A 13 0.97 5.19 17.38
C ARG A 13 0.01 4.26 18.13
N ALA A 14 -0.49 4.67 19.30
CA ALA A 14 -1.51 3.94 20.06
C ALA A 14 -2.90 4.02 19.38
N GLU A 15 -3.17 5.10 18.65
CA GLU A 15 -4.34 5.30 17.78
C GLU A 15 -4.20 4.63 16.40
N GLY A 16 -3.08 3.94 16.14
CA GLY A 16 -2.86 3.20 14.90
C GLY A 16 -2.44 4.06 13.70
N GLN A 17 -2.14 5.35 13.89
CA GLN A 17 -1.61 6.21 12.84
C GLN A 17 -0.17 5.80 12.52
N LEU A 18 0.09 5.50 11.25
CA LEU A 18 1.42 5.14 10.76
C LEU A 18 2.15 6.40 10.30
N ASP A 19 3.34 6.64 10.84
CA ASP A 19 4.30 7.51 10.17
C ASP A 19 4.82 6.85 8.88
N THR A 20 5.50 7.61 8.01
CA THR A 20 5.97 7.11 6.71
C THR A 20 6.81 5.83 6.85
N ALA A 21 7.71 5.76 7.83
CA ALA A 21 8.56 4.59 8.02
C ALA A 21 7.75 3.36 8.47
N ALA A 22 6.79 3.54 9.37
CA ALA A 22 5.89 2.48 9.80
C ALA A 22 4.97 2.01 8.66
N PHE A 23 4.48 2.93 7.83
CA PHE A 23 3.69 2.62 6.64
C PHE A 23 4.49 1.76 5.65
N LEU A 24 5.70 2.18 5.27
CA LEU A 24 6.57 1.42 4.37
C LEU A 24 6.87 0.03 4.92
N LYS A 25 7.17 -0.07 6.23
CA LYS A 25 7.39 -1.38 6.87
C LYS A 25 6.17 -2.30 6.82
N VAL A 26 4.95 -1.75 6.84
CA VAL A 26 3.73 -2.54 6.65
C VAL A 26 3.58 -2.95 5.19
N ALA A 27 3.83 -2.04 4.25
CA ALA A 27 3.82 -2.33 2.81
C ALA A 27 4.82 -3.44 2.43
N ASP A 28 6.03 -3.41 2.98
CA ASP A 28 7.09 -4.41 2.76
C ASP A 28 6.64 -5.83 3.11
N ARG A 29 5.77 -5.99 4.12
CA ARG A 29 5.24 -7.32 4.48
C ARG A 29 4.38 -7.93 3.37
N PHE A 30 3.68 -7.11 2.59
CA PHE A 30 2.94 -7.59 1.42
C PHE A 30 3.89 -7.98 0.29
N ILE A 31 5.00 -7.26 0.12
CA ILE A 31 6.05 -7.62 -0.85
C ILE A 31 6.75 -8.91 -0.44
N ASP A 32 7.05 -9.10 0.84
CA ASP A 32 7.61 -10.35 1.35
C ASP A 32 6.67 -11.54 1.10
N LEU A 33 5.36 -11.33 1.28
CA LEU A 33 4.35 -12.33 0.95
C LEU A 33 4.35 -12.62 -0.55
N ALA A 34 4.39 -11.59 -1.40
CA ALA A 34 4.48 -11.72 -2.85
C ALA A 34 5.69 -12.57 -3.24
N ASN A 35 6.87 -12.25 -2.72
CA ASN A 35 8.12 -12.96 -3.01
C ASN A 35 8.05 -14.44 -2.62
N ARG A 36 7.42 -14.76 -1.48
CA ARG A 36 7.20 -16.17 -1.09
C ARG A 36 6.25 -16.89 -2.04
N GLN A 37 5.16 -16.25 -2.46
CA GLN A 37 4.19 -16.87 -3.37
C GLN A 37 4.73 -17.03 -4.80
N ASN A 38 5.58 -16.09 -5.25
CA ASN A 38 6.17 -16.11 -6.59
C ASN A 38 7.08 -17.34 -6.83
N GLN A 39 7.50 -18.04 -5.78
CA GLN A 39 8.23 -19.31 -5.90
C GLN A 39 7.37 -20.43 -6.49
N ARG A 40 6.04 -20.30 -6.46
CA ARG A 40 5.08 -21.33 -6.87
C ARG A 40 4.01 -20.84 -7.84
N VAL A 41 3.80 -19.53 -7.92
CA VAL A 41 2.81 -18.87 -8.78
C VAL A 41 3.54 -17.93 -9.72
N ARG A 42 3.13 -17.87 -10.99
CA ARG A 42 3.73 -16.95 -11.97
C ARG A 42 3.56 -15.51 -11.52
N ALA A 43 4.61 -14.69 -11.64
CA ALA A 43 4.58 -13.28 -11.29
C ALA A 43 3.43 -12.51 -11.98
N THR A 44 3.14 -12.85 -13.25
CA THR A 44 2.04 -12.27 -14.04
C THR A 44 0.66 -12.50 -13.41
N ASP A 45 0.45 -13.69 -12.87
CA ASP A 45 -0.84 -14.04 -12.25
C ASP A 45 -0.90 -13.47 -10.82
N LEU A 46 0.24 -13.48 -10.14
CA LEU A 46 0.36 -13.01 -8.77
C LEU A 46 0.15 -11.50 -8.65
N HIS A 47 0.68 -10.67 -9.55
CA HIS A 47 0.45 -9.22 -9.49
C HIS A 47 -1.03 -8.87 -9.74
N LEU A 48 -1.73 -9.63 -10.59
CA LEU A 48 -3.18 -9.47 -10.79
C LEU A 48 -3.97 -9.88 -9.55
N ALA A 49 -3.56 -10.95 -8.87
CA ALA A 49 -4.15 -11.34 -7.59
C ALA A 49 -3.99 -10.24 -6.52
N PHE A 50 -2.83 -9.57 -6.47
CA PHE A 50 -2.64 -8.42 -5.58
C PHE A 50 -3.52 -7.23 -5.94
N LEU A 51 -3.65 -6.90 -7.23
CA LEU A 51 -4.55 -5.85 -7.67
C LEU A 51 -6.00 -6.15 -7.24
N PHE A 52 -6.47 -7.37 -7.47
CA PHE A 52 -7.80 -7.81 -7.04
C PHE A 52 -7.99 -7.74 -5.51
N ALA A 53 -7.01 -8.21 -4.73
CA ALA A 53 -7.05 -8.15 -3.28
C ALA A 53 -7.08 -6.69 -2.76
N SER A 54 -6.29 -5.81 -3.37
CA SER A 54 -6.25 -4.39 -3.02
C SER A 54 -7.59 -3.70 -3.27
N ALA A 55 -8.27 -4.03 -4.38
CA ALA A 55 -9.60 -3.51 -4.68
C ALA A 55 -10.63 -3.96 -3.65
N ARG A 56 -10.63 -5.26 -3.28
CA ARG A 56 -11.54 -5.78 -2.24
C ARG A 56 -11.35 -5.12 -0.89
N TYR A 57 -10.10 -4.93 -0.46
CA TYR A 57 -9.83 -4.28 0.81
C TYR A 57 -10.21 -2.79 0.76
N SER A 58 -9.92 -2.10 -0.34
CA SER A 58 -10.32 -0.70 -0.53
C SER A 58 -11.83 -0.51 -0.52
N ALA A 59 -12.60 -1.43 -1.12
CA ALA A 59 -14.06 -1.42 -1.07
C ALA A 59 -14.59 -1.62 0.35
N HIS A 60 -13.99 -2.52 1.14
CA HIS A 60 -14.34 -2.69 2.55
C HIS A 60 -14.07 -1.40 3.35
N VAL A 61 -12.91 -0.77 3.14
CA VAL A 61 -12.57 0.50 3.81
C VAL A 61 -13.56 1.59 3.45
N ALA A 62 -13.86 1.77 2.16
CA ALA A 62 -14.83 2.78 1.71
C ALA A 62 -16.21 2.57 2.34
N ASN A 63 -16.72 1.33 2.29
CA ASN A 63 -18.10 1.05 2.69
C ASN A 63 -18.29 0.91 4.21
N VAL A 64 -17.33 0.30 4.91
CA VAL A 64 -17.51 -0.10 6.32
C VAL A 64 -16.72 0.78 7.28
N VAL A 65 -15.52 1.23 6.89
CA VAL A 65 -14.64 2.00 7.78
C VAL A 65 -14.88 3.50 7.65
N LEU A 66 -15.03 3.97 6.41
CA LEU A 66 -15.20 5.38 6.09
C LEU A 66 -16.66 5.78 5.81
N GLU A 67 -17.54 4.79 5.58
CA GLU A 67 -18.95 4.98 5.23
C GLU A 67 -19.15 6.04 4.12
N VAL A 68 -18.35 5.93 3.06
CA VAL A 68 -18.34 6.90 1.95
C VAL A 68 -19.70 6.91 1.24
N SER A 69 -20.29 8.09 1.08
CA SER A 69 -21.58 8.25 0.40
C SER A 69 -21.49 8.27 -1.13
N ASP A 70 -20.37 8.74 -1.69
CA ASP A 70 -20.09 8.74 -3.13
C ASP A 70 -18.93 7.80 -3.46
N HIS A 71 -19.28 6.58 -3.85
CA HIS A 71 -18.30 5.55 -4.20
C HIS A 71 -17.54 5.85 -5.50
N GLU A 72 -18.14 6.56 -6.46
CA GLU A 72 -17.48 6.88 -7.73
C GLU A 72 -16.37 7.92 -7.53
N ALA A 73 -16.60 8.92 -6.68
CA ALA A 73 -15.55 9.84 -6.26
C ALA A 73 -14.38 9.12 -5.59
N PHE A 74 -14.67 8.17 -4.69
CA PHE A 74 -13.63 7.36 -4.04
C PHE A 74 -12.84 6.50 -5.03
N VAL A 75 -13.52 5.83 -5.97
CA VAL A 75 -12.87 5.02 -7.02
C VAL A 75 -11.95 5.90 -7.87
N LYS A 76 -12.40 7.09 -8.26
CA LYS A 76 -11.58 8.03 -9.03
C LYS A 76 -10.32 8.43 -8.26
N ASP A 77 -10.46 8.81 -6.99
CA ASP A 77 -9.31 9.20 -6.17
C ASP A 77 -8.31 8.06 -5.99
N MET A 78 -8.79 6.85 -5.71
CA MET A 78 -7.92 5.68 -5.52
C MET A 78 -7.19 5.28 -6.80
N THR A 79 -7.86 5.35 -7.95
CA THR A 79 -7.24 5.01 -9.24
C THR A 79 -6.19 6.03 -9.65
N VAL A 80 -6.41 7.33 -9.41
CA VAL A 80 -5.40 8.37 -9.64
C VAL A 80 -4.16 8.12 -8.78
N ARG A 81 -4.35 7.89 -7.47
CA ARG A 81 -3.23 7.58 -6.56
C ARG A 81 -2.44 6.35 -6.98
N TYR A 82 -3.13 5.28 -7.39
CA TYR A 82 -2.47 4.08 -7.89
C TYR A 82 -1.64 4.36 -9.15
N GLN A 83 -2.20 5.11 -10.11
CA GLN A 83 -1.47 5.49 -11.33
C GLN A 83 -0.21 6.31 -11.01
N GLU A 84 -0.30 7.27 -10.09
CA GLU A 84 0.84 8.09 -9.69
C GLU A 84 1.93 7.25 -9.01
N MET A 85 1.57 6.41 -8.04
CA MET A 85 2.53 5.51 -7.39
C MET A 85 3.18 4.55 -8.38
N LEU A 86 2.39 3.96 -9.28
CA LEU A 86 2.90 3.05 -10.30
C LEU A 86 3.88 3.77 -11.24
N ARG A 87 3.54 4.98 -11.71
CA ARG A 87 4.44 5.79 -12.55
C ARG A 87 5.74 6.12 -11.82
N GLN A 88 5.66 6.52 -10.55
CA GLN A 88 6.83 6.83 -9.73
C GLN A 88 7.75 5.62 -9.58
N HIS A 89 7.19 4.45 -9.27
CA HIS A 89 7.98 3.22 -9.13
C HIS A 89 8.55 2.74 -10.46
N LEU A 90 7.82 2.84 -11.57
CA LEU A 90 8.36 2.50 -12.90
C LEU A 90 9.48 3.44 -13.35
N ALA A 91 9.48 4.68 -12.86
CA ALA A 91 10.56 5.63 -13.09
C ALA A 91 11.78 5.39 -12.17
N ASP A 92 11.72 4.44 -11.24
CA ASP A 92 12.81 4.13 -10.33
C ASP A 92 14.00 3.49 -11.10
N PRO A 93 15.18 4.16 -11.14
CA PRO A 93 16.34 3.63 -11.83
C PRO A 93 16.81 2.27 -11.31
N SER A 94 16.49 1.92 -10.05
CA SER A 94 16.85 0.62 -9.47
C SER A 94 16.14 -0.57 -10.12
N LEU A 95 15.02 -0.33 -10.81
CA LEU A 95 14.33 -1.34 -11.62
C LEU A 95 14.99 -1.59 -12.99
N SER A 96 15.96 -0.77 -13.40
CA SER A 96 16.63 -0.87 -14.72
C SER A 96 17.71 -1.96 -14.78
N GLY A 97 17.91 -2.73 -13.70
CA GLY A 97 18.80 -3.89 -13.69
C GLY A 97 18.16 -5.11 -14.37
N PRO A 98 18.97 -6.07 -14.86
CA PRO A 98 18.43 -7.30 -15.44
C PRO A 98 17.54 -8.03 -14.42
N ALA A 99 16.41 -8.55 -14.88
CA ALA A 99 15.52 -9.38 -14.06
C ALA A 99 16.34 -10.51 -13.43
N ARG A 100 16.39 -10.56 -12.10
CA ARG A 100 17.06 -11.67 -11.40
C ARG A 100 16.24 -12.93 -11.68
N ALA A 101 16.84 -13.82 -12.47
CA ALA A 101 16.33 -15.16 -12.80
C ALA A 101 16.24 -16.05 -11.56
#